data_AF-A0A349BR98-F1
#
_entry.id   AF-A0A349BR98-F1
#
_cell.length_a   1.000
_cell.length_b   1.000
_cell.length_c   1.000
_cell.angle_alpha   90.00
_cell.angle_beta   90.00
_cell.angle_gamma   90.00
#
_symmetry.space_group_name_H-M   'P 1'
#
loop_
_entity.id
_entity.type
_entity.pdbx_description
1 polymer ?
#
loop_
_entity_poly.entity_id
_entity_poly.type
_entity_poly.pdbx_seq_one_letter_code
_entity_poly.pdbx_strand_id
1 'polypeptide(L)'
;MRYDVCDRCGVKIPEGGLKYIVRVNIVADDDNIIPEDITDEELDAMISGIKEFDPDMLESDVHQELAFVLCKRCKEQWTRDPFNTMKDKLDIDEGWSGELH
;
A
#
# COMPACT_ATOMS: atom_id res chain seq x y z
N MET A 1 24.18 -21.48 -7.49
CA MET A 1 24.43 -20.03 -7.66
C MET A 1 23.26 -19.31 -7.03
N ARG A 2 23.48 -18.50 -5.99
CA ARG A 2 22.39 -17.78 -5.30
C ARG A 2 22.04 -16.54 -6.13
N TYR A 3 20.76 -16.17 -6.15
CA TYR A 3 20.29 -14.95 -6.82
C TYR A 3 19.04 -14.45 -6.12
N ASP A 4 18.83 -13.13 -6.14
CA ASP A 4 17.56 -12.52 -5.76
C ASP A 4 16.70 -12.29 -7.00
N VAL A 5 15.41 -12.04 -6.82
CA VAL A 5 14.48 -11.75 -7.91
C VAL A 5 13.88 -10.37 -7.71
N CYS A 6 13.82 -9.58 -8.77
CA CYS A 6 13.13 -8.30 -8.75
C CYS A 6 11.61 -8.53 -8.68
N ASP A 7 10.93 -8.02 -7.65
CA ASP A 7 9.49 -8.22 -7.44
C ASP A 7 8.63 -7.60 -8.55
N ARG A 8 9.12 -6.56 -9.23
CA ARG A 8 8.37 -5.91 -10.32
C ARG A 8 8.47 -6.62 -11.67
N CYS A 9 9.67 -7.10 -12.04
CA CYS A 9 9.91 -7.59 -13.42
C CYS A 9 10.49 -9.00 -13.50
N GLY A 10 10.67 -9.68 -12.36
CA GLY A 10 11.16 -11.05 -12.29
C GLY A 10 12.63 -11.24 -12.68
N VAL A 11 13.39 -10.18 -12.94
CA VAL A 11 14.80 -10.32 -13.35
C VAL A 11 15.62 -10.90 -12.21
N LYS A 12 16.46 -11.89 -12.52
CA LYS A 12 17.40 -12.46 -11.57
C LYS A 12 18.55 -11.50 -11.33
N ILE A 13 18.80 -11.19 -10.06
CA ILE A 13 19.91 -10.36 -9.61
C ILE A 13 20.97 -11.31 -9.05
N PRO A 14 22.16 -11.42 -9.67
CA PRO A 14 23.19 -12.33 -9.20
C PRO A 14 23.67 -11.94 -7.80
N GLU A 15 24.18 -12.91 -7.06
CA GLU A 15 24.82 -12.68 -5.77
C GLU A 15 25.96 -11.63 -5.87
N GLY A 16 25.95 -10.63 -4.99
CA GLY A 16 26.85 -9.46 -5.07
C GLY A 16 26.44 -8.39 -6.09
N GLY A 17 25.39 -8.64 -6.88
CA GLY A 17 24.78 -7.66 -7.77
C GLY A 17 24.06 -6.54 -7.01
N LEU A 18 23.96 -5.36 -7.62
CA LEU A 18 23.29 -4.22 -7.04
C LEU A 18 21.76 -4.42 -7.01
N LYS A 19 21.20 -4.48 -5.81
CA LYS A 19 19.76 -4.55 -5.55
C LYS A 19 19.31 -3.38 -4.68
N TYR A 20 18.03 -3.05 -4.76
CA TYR A 20 17.41 -1.99 -3.98
C TYR A 20 16.27 -2.57 -3.17
N ILE A 21 16.19 -2.22 -1.88
CA ILE A 21 15.09 -2.61 -1.01
C ILE A 21 14.18 -1.39 -0.86
N VAL A 22 12.94 -1.50 -1.31
CA VAL A 22 11.90 -0.48 -1.12
C VAL A 22 11.08 -0.90 0.08
N ARG A 23 10.99 -0.03 1.08
CA ARG A 23 10.09 -0.19 2.23
C ARG A 23 8.94 0.80 2.11
N VAL A 24 7.72 0.32 2.25
CA VAL A 24 6.50 1.13 2.25
C VAL A 24 5.87 1.00 3.62
N ASN A 25 5.67 2.12 4.29
CA ASN A 25 4.96 2.19 5.56
C ASN A 25 3.62 2.86 5.30
N ILE A 26 2.55 2.17 5.63
CA ILE A 26 1.18 2.67 5.56
C ILE A 26 0.75 2.86 7.02
N VAL A 27 0.32 4.07 7.34
CA VAL A 27 -0.15 4.44 8.68
C VAL A 27 -1.51 5.10 8.52
N ALA A 28 -2.48 4.69 9.33
CA ALA A 28 -3.77 5.37 9.39
C ALA A 28 -3.57 6.80 9.91
N ASP A 29 -4.14 7.76 9.20
CA ASP A 29 -4.24 9.14 9.67
C ASP A 29 -5.49 9.24 10.55
N ASP A 30 -5.33 8.90 11.82
CA ASP A 30 -6.37 9.05 12.83
C ASP A 30 -6.32 10.46 13.41
N ASP A 31 -7.34 11.28 13.09
CA ASP A 31 -7.45 12.68 13.51
C ASP A 31 -7.55 12.82 15.06
N ASN A 32 -7.65 11.71 15.82
CA ASN A 32 -7.71 11.69 17.29
C ASN A 32 -8.81 12.60 17.87
N ILE A 33 -9.84 12.91 17.08
CA ILE A 33 -10.96 13.74 17.52
C ILE A 33 -11.87 12.87 18.38
N ILE A 34 -11.66 12.93 19.70
CA ILE A 34 -12.63 12.47 20.68
C ILE A 34 -13.66 13.59 20.83
N PRO A 35 -14.95 13.38 20.50
CA PRO A 35 -15.98 14.37 20.76
C PRO A 35 -16.02 14.69 22.26
N GLU A 36 -15.93 15.98 22.64
CA GLU A 36 -15.96 16.40 24.05
C GLU A 36 -17.28 16.03 24.75
N ASP A 37 -18.35 15.79 23.99
CA ASP A 37 -19.70 15.42 24.45
C ASP A 37 -20.00 13.91 24.31
N ILE A 38 -19.00 13.04 24.39
CA ILE A 38 -19.25 11.59 24.39
C ILE A 38 -19.94 11.17 25.70
N THR A 39 -21.10 10.51 25.57
CA THR A 39 -21.78 9.93 26.72
C THR A 39 -21.09 8.64 27.18
N ASP A 40 -21.20 8.29 28.47
CA ASP A 40 -20.62 7.03 29.01
C ASP A 40 -21.12 5.79 28.23
N GLU A 41 -22.36 5.83 27.73
CA GLU A 41 -22.96 4.76 26.92
C GLU A 41 -22.32 4.64 25.52
N GLU A 42 -21.98 5.77 24.89
CA GLU A 42 -21.28 5.80 23.60
C GLU A 42 -19.82 5.38 23.75
N LEU A 43 -19.17 5.76 24.86
CA LEU A 43 -17.82 5.31 25.19
C LEU A 43 -17.77 3.79 25.42
N ASP A 44 -18.73 3.23 26.16
CA ASP A 44 -18.84 1.79 26.38
C ASP A 44 -19.14 1.02 25.08
N ALA A 45 -19.91 1.62 24.15
CA ALA A 45 -20.15 1.05 22.83
C ALA A 45 -18.88 1.02 21.97
N MET A 46 -18.08 2.09 21.97
CA MET A 46 -16.78 2.13 21.28
C MET A 46 -15.80 1.10 21.85
N ILE A 47 -15.70 1.01 23.18
CA ILE A 47 -14.84 0.03 23.86
C ILE A 47 -15.29 -1.41 23.56
N SER A 48 -16.60 -1.64 23.49
CA SER A 48 -17.16 -2.96 23.16
C SER A 48 -16.87 -3.33 21.70
N GLY A 49 -16.96 -2.38 20.78
CA GLY A 49 -16.57 -2.58 19.38
C GLY A 49 -15.11 -3.00 19.24
N ILE A 50 -14.18 -2.32 19.92
CA ILE A 50 -12.75 -2.65 19.90
C ILE A 50 -12.46 -4.06 20.45
N LYS A 51 -13.24 -4.52 21.45
CA LYS A 51 -13.07 -5.85 22.06
C LYS A 51 -13.53 -7.01 21.16
N GLU A 52 -14.36 -6.74 20.16
CA GLU A 52 -14.83 -7.76 19.21
C GLU A 52 -13.89 -7.97 18.02
N PHE A 53 -12.94 -7.06 17.78
CA PHE A 53 -11.93 -7.22 16.76
C PHE A 53 -10.70 -7.97 17.30
N ASP A 54 -10.18 -8.88 16.47
CA ASP A 54 -8.89 -9.52 16.72
C ASP A 54 -7.80 -8.43 16.72
N PRO A 55 -6.98 -8.29 17.78
CA PRO A 55 -5.93 -7.27 17.86
C PRO A 55 -4.97 -7.28 16.67
N ASP A 56 -4.74 -8.44 16.05
CA ASP A 56 -3.90 -8.55 14.85
C ASP A 56 -4.56 -7.89 13.62
N MET A 57 -5.90 -7.85 13.54
CA MET A 57 -6.62 -7.16 12.48
C MET A 57 -6.64 -5.64 12.71
N LEU A 58 -6.84 -5.19 13.95
CA LEU A 58 -6.76 -3.78 14.33
C LEU A 58 -5.37 -3.17 14.05
N GLU A 59 -4.30 -3.91 14.32
CA GLU A 59 -2.94 -3.45 14.02
C GLU A 59 -2.71 -3.30 12.51
N SER A 60 -3.24 -4.20 11.68
CA SER A 60 -3.08 -4.13 10.21
C SER A 60 -3.84 -2.96 9.57
N ASP A 61 -4.97 -2.56 10.16
CA ASP A 61 -5.76 -1.42 9.70
C ASP A 61 -5.12 -0.07 10.08
N VAL A 62 -4.27 -0.05 11.12
CA VAL A 62 -3.57 1.15 11.60
C VAL A 62 -2.15 1.26 11.04
N HIS A 63 -1.45 0.14 10.87
CA HIS A 63 -0.05 0.13 10.47
C HIS A 63 0.33 -1.10 9.62
N GLN A 64 0.89 -0.85 8.43
CA GLN A 64 1.38 -1.91 7.55
C GLN A 64 2.77 -1.57 6.98
N GLU A 65 3.71 -2.50 7.11
CA GLU A 65 5.02 -2.44 6.45
C GLU A 65 5.12 -3.44 5.30
N LEU A 66 5.53 -2.96 4.13
CA LEU A 66 5.84 -3.79 2.96
C LEU A 66 7.30 -3.62 2.57
N ALA A 67 7.95 -4.70 2.15
CA ALA A 67 9.33 -4.67 1.66
C ALA A 67 9.46 -5.39 0.33
N PHE A 68 10.06 -4.72 -0.65
CA PHE A 68 10.26 -5.24 -2.02
C PHE A 68 11.72 -5.12 -2.45
N VAL A 69 12.19 -6.10 -3.22
CA VAL A 69 13.48 -6.12 -3.89
C VAL A 69 13.30 -5.67 -5.34
N LEU A 70 13.98 -4.59 -5.73
CA LEU A 70 13.96 -4.07 -7.10
C LEU A 70 15.35 -4.06 -7.74
N CYS A 71 15.40 -4.29 -9.05
CA CYS A 71 16.56 -3.97 -9.86
C CYS A 71 16.64 -2.45 -10.11
N LYS A 72 17.81 -1.94 -10.55
CA LYS A 72 18.03 -0.51 -10.83
C LYS A 72 16.92 0.14 -11.68
N ARG A 73 16.56 -0.50 -12.78
CA ARG A 73 15.52 0.00 -13.70
C ARG A 73 14.14 0.10 -13.01
N CYS A 74 13.76 -0.91 -12.24
CA CYS A 74 12.47 -0.93 -11.56
C CYS A 74 12.44 0.05 -10.39
N LYS A 75 13.56 0.23 -9.69
CA LYS A 75 13.73 1.27 -8.67
C LYS A 75 13.51 2.66 -9.26
N GLU A 76 14.13 2.95 -10.41
CA GLU A 76 14.00 4.26 -11.07
C GLU A 76 12.56 4.55 -11.48
N GLN A 77 11.84 3.55 -11.97
CA GLN A 77 10.42 3.68 -12.29
C GLN A 77 9.57 3.87 -11.03
N TRP A 78 9.81 3.09 -9.97
CA TRP A 78 9.11 3.25 -8.69
C TRP A 78 9.30 4.65 -8.09
N THR A 79 10.52 5.21 -8.14
CA THR A 79 10.79 6.56 -7.64
C THR A 79 10.04 7.65 -8.43
N ARG A 80 9.75 7.42 -9.72
CA ARG A 80 9.06 8.40 -10.57
C ARG A 80 7.54 8.33 -10.41
N ASP A 81 7.01 7.11 -10.36
CA ASP A 81 5.59 6.85 -10.36
C ASP A 81 5.33 5.51 -9.67
N PRO A 82 5.22 5.50 -8.33
CA PRO A 82 5.01 4.28 -7.56
C PRO A 82 3.66 3.63 -7.87
N PHE A 83 2.67 4.41 -8.31
CA PHE A 83 1.31 3.95 -8.63
C PHE A 83 1.08 3.70 -10.12
N ASN A 84 2.11 3.88 -10.97
CA ASN A 84 2.04 3.67 -12.43
C ASN A 84 0.91 4.47 -13.13
N THR A 85 0.55 5.63 -12.57
CA THR A 85 -0.46 6.57 -13.07
C THR A 85 -0.18 7.14 -14.46
N MET A 86 1.06 7.11 -14.94
CA MET A 86 1.42 7.62 -16.27
C MET A 86 1.02 6.69 -17.43
N LYS A 87 0.78 5.40 -17.18
CA LYS A 87 0.32 4.48 -18.24
C LYS A 87 -1.17 4.65 -18.54
N ASP A 88 -2.00 4.85 -17.51
CA ASP A 88 -3.45 4.98 -17.69
C ASP A 88 -3.85 6.17 -18.57
N LYS A 89 -3.06 7.25 -18.57
CA LYS A 89 -3.35 8.42 -19.42
C LYS A 89 -3.16 8.16 -20.91
N LEU A 90 -2.43 7.12 -21.31
CA LEU A 90 -2.25 6.76 -22.71
C LEU A 90 -3.39 5.88 -23.24
N ASP A 91 -4.14 5.22 -22.35
CA ASP A 91 -5.25 4.32 -22.71
C ASP A 91 -6.62 5.04 -22.73
N ILE A 92 -6.70 6.30 -22.28
CA ILE A 92 -7.96 7.08 -22.25
C ILE A 92 -8.25 7.79 -23.60
N ASP A 93 -7.28 7.89 -24.51
CA ASP A 93 -7.47 8.50 -25.83
C ASP A 93 -8.02 7.53 -26.91
N GLU A 94 -8.13 6.23 -26.63
CA GLU A 94 -8.83 5.28 -27.51
C GLU A 94 -10.31 5.16 -27.10
N GLY A 95 -11.10 6.08 -27.66
CA GLY A 95 -12.50 6.33 -27.33
C GLY A 95 -13.40 5.10 -27.23
N TRP A 96 -14.14 5.05 -26.11
CA TRP A 96 -15.33 4.22 -26.00
C TRP A 96 -16.43 4.80 -26.91
N SER A 97 -16.74 4.10 -28.00
CA SER A 97 -17.84 4.37 -28.92
C SER A 97 -18.93 3.28 -28.79
N GLY A 98 -19.40 3.04 -27.57
CA GLY A 98 -20.52 2.12 -27.32
C GLY A 98 -21.82 2.88 -27.09
N GLU A 99 -22.83 2.63 -27.91
CA GLU A 99 -24.19 3.14 -27.72
C GLU A 99 -24.80 2.56 -26.44
N LEU A 100 -25.42 3.43 -25.63
CA LEU A 100 -26.23 3.04 -24.47
C LEU A 100 -27.54 2.44 -25.00
N HIS A 101 -27.75 1.15 -24.74
CA HIS A 101 -29.06 0.48 -24.85
C HIS A 101 -29.68 0.34 -23.47
#